data_AF-A0ABD2K823-F1
#
_entry.id   AF-A0ABD2K823-F1
#
_cell.length_a   1.000
_cell.length_b   1.000
_cell.length_c   1.000
_cell.angle_alpha   90.00
_cell.angle_beta   90.00
_cell.angle_gamma   90.00
#
_symmetry.space_group_name_H-M   'P 1'
#
loop_
_entity.id
_entity.type
_entity.pdbx_description
1 polymer ?
#
loop_
_entity_poly.entity_id
_entity_poly.type
_entity_poly.pdbx_seq_one_letter_code
_entity_poly.pdbx_strand_id
1 'polypeptide(L)'
;MDPSLCEFFAENELIRIVPNFNDRTVHLFCGDFGPFEAGAPVTVPFWLAMLLKRRRKCTIIPPDWLSVDELKRMIVAEAEQRAFAPIPECFFELSNLLMLNAREDVEQYEQLKTLVKDLWDKREAKMRTSTIKFLGQYEIGHAQLDNLTRMEICCARATLIEGSKQLDRLTATLHSSKTDKSASDQIKSHPIFICKKQRQHYPRYVMLIKLVKATVGVPSPVALRAVSARAAGSGTHWIGNDFEDFDKHYKTGLRDAVPIAAFWKKFSAFVMMPLLIFAGYCGWKDHQNVHHSPRPEYVAYEYLATRRKPFPWGDGNHTLLHNPATNWVPGVGYEAPWPGDAHKKEGDSGGEGKKH
;
A
#
# COMPACT_ATOMS: atom_id res chain seq x y z
N MET A 1 -3.01 0.23 -13.20
CA MET A 1 -3.93 0.98 -14.10
C MET A 1 -5.22 1.09 -13.35
N ASP A 2 -5.88 2.23 -13.47
CA ASP A 2 -7.17 2.48 -12.86
C ASP A 2 -8.26 2.35 -13.94
N PRO A 3 -9.48 1.90 -13.64
CA PRO A 3 -10.53 1.77 -14.65
C PRO A 3 -10.89 3.10 -15.32
N SER A 4 -10.82 4.23 -14.60
CA SER A 4 -11.05 5.56 -15.16
C SER A 4 -10.08 5.90 -16.31
N LEU A 5 -8.84 5.44 -16.21
CA LEU A 5 -7.85 5.63 -17.27
C LEU A 5 -8.18 4.79 -18.51
N CYS A 6 -8.79 3.61 -18.32
CA CYS A 6 -9.22 2.77 -19.43
C CYS A 6 -10.38 3.42 -20.18
N GLU A 7 -11.32 4.04 -19.46
CA GLU A 7 -12.38 4.87 -20.05
C GLU A 7 -11.81 6.07 -20.81
N PHE A 8 -10.88 6.83 -20.21
CA PHE A 8 -10.22 7.95 -20.86
C PHE A 8 -9.54 7.56 -22.19
N PHE A 9 -8.89 6.41 -22.24
CA PHE A 9 -8.31 5.95 -23.49
C PHE A 9 -9.36 5.52 -24.51
N ALA A 10 -10.45 4.89 -24.06
CA ALA A 10 -11.56 4.49 -24.93
C ALA A 10 -12.31 5.70 -25.52
N GLU A 11 -12.30 6.86 -24.86
CA GLU A 11 -12.91 8.08 -25.38
C GLU A 11 -12.28 8.59 -26.69
N ASN A 12 -11.07 8.15 -27.03
CA ASN A 12 -10.42 8.51 -28.29
C ASN A 12 -10.90 7.70 -29.49
N GLU A 13 -11.67 6.63 -29.26
CA GLU A 13 -12.23 5.82 -30.33
C GLU A 13 -13.19 6.63 -31.19
N LEU A 14 -13.18 6.33 -32.49
CA LEU A 14 -14.01 7.03 -33.47
C LEU A 14 -15.40 6.40 -33.51
N ILE A 15 -16.43 7.23 -33.28
CA ILE A 15 -17.84 6.84 -33.35
C ILE A 15 -18.59 7.69 -34.36
N ARG A 16 -19.65 7.14 -34.93
CA ARG A 16 -20.53 7.86 -35.85
C ARG A 16 -21.63 8.58 -35.07
N ILE A 17 -21.86 9.83 -35.43
CA ILE A 17 -22.96 10.65 -34.90
C ILE A 17 -23.75 11.27 -36.04
N VAL A 18 -25.00 11.61 -35.78
CA VAL A 18 -25.84 12.46 -36.64
C VAL A 18 -26.00 13.81 -35.92
N PRO A 19 -25.37 14.89 -36.41
CA PRO A 19 -25.53 16.21 -35.82
C PRO A 19 -26.88 16.83 -36.23
N ASN A 20 -27.39 17.72 -35.38
CA ASN A 20 -28.61 18.50 -35.60
C ASN A 20 -28.31 19.96 -35.99
N PHE A 21 -27.07 20.23 -36.37
CA PHE A 21 -26.58 21.58 -36.69
C PHE A 21 -25.67 21.52 -37.91
N ASN A 22 -25.55 22.66 -38.58
CA ASN A 22 -24.61 22.87 -39.67
C ASN A 22 -23.41 23.66 -39.16
N ASP A 23 -22.19 23.18 -39.40
CA ASP A 23 -20.95 23.89 -39.10
C ASP A 23 -19.82 23.42 -40.03
N ARG A 24 -18.79 24.25 -40.15
CA ARG A 24 -17.60 23.93 -40.95
C ARG A 24 -16.75 22.87 -40.23
N THR A 25 -15.77 22.34 -40.95
CA THR A 25 -14.75 21.46 -40.38
C THR A 25 -14.01 22.18 -39.24
N VAL A 26 -13.88 21.50 -38.11
CA VAL A 26 -13.12 21.97 -36.95
C VAL A 26 -11.74 21.34 -37.01
N HIS A 27 -10.72 22.20 -37.08
CA HIS A 27 -9.31 21.79 -37.10
C HIS A 27 -8.78 21.69 -35.67
N LEU A 28 -8.48 20.47 -35.19
CA LEU A 28 -7.92 20.21 -33.87
C LEU A 28 -6.50 19.65 -33.98
N PHE A 29 -5.73 19.71 -32.88
CA PHE A 29 -4.40 19.11 -32.81
C PHE A 29 -4.40 17.60 -33.09
N CYS A 30 -5.49 16.92 -32.75
CA CYS A 30 -5.64 15.47 -32.92
C CYS A 30 -6.28 15.08 -34.26
N GLY A 31 -6.51 16.03 -35.18
CA GLY A 31 -7.13 15.80 -36.47
C GLY A 31 -8.28 16.77 -36.77
N ASP A 32 -8.76 16.71 -38.02
CA ASP A 32 -9.84 17.53 -38.52
C ASP A 32 -11.17 16.75 -38.46
N PHE A 33 -12.22 17.38 -37.93
CA PHE A 33 -13.54 16.76 -37.81
C PHE A 33 -14.62 17.62 -38.46
N GLY A 34 -15.48 16.99 -39.27
CA GLY A 34 -16.50 17.64 -40.07
C GLY A 34 -16.20 17.58 -41.58
N PRO A 35 -16.96 18.29 -42.43
CA PRO A 35 -17.98 19.27 -42.09
C PRO A 35 -19.18 18.66 -41.36
N PHE A 36 -19.82 19.44 -40.48
CA PHE A 36 -21.02 19.02 -39.78
C PHE A 36 -22.23 19.47 -40.59
N GLU A 37 -23.00 18.52 -41.11
CA GLU A 37 -24.24 18.77 -41.82
C GLU A 37 -25.40 18.10 -41.09
N ALA A 38 -26.45 18.87 -40.80
CA ALA A 38 -27.59 18.40 -40.05
C ALA A 38 -28.24 17.20 -40.74
N GLY A 39 -28.38 16.10 -40.00
CA GLY A 39 -28.94 14.85 -40.53
C GLY A 39 -27.95 13.95 -41.27
N ALA A 40 -26.72 14.41 -41.57
CA ALA A 40 -25.71 13.59 -42.24
C ALA A 40 -24.77 12.91 -41.20
N PRO A 41 -24.49 11.60 -41.30
CA PRO A 41 -23.61 10.92 -40.36
C PRO A 41 -22.16 11.39 -40.52
N VAL A 42 -21.51 11.73 -39.41
CA VAL A 42 -20.11 12.16 -39.35
C VAL A 42 -19.36 11.33 -38.29
N THR A 43 -18.13 10.95 -38.60
CA THR A 43 -17.24 10.24 -37.67
C THR A 43 -16.47 11.24 -36.82
N VAL A 44 -16.58 11.10 -35.50
CA VAL A 44 -15.88 11.95 -34.52
C VAL A 44 -15.33 11.11 -33.37
N PRO A 45 -14.35 11.59 -32.59
CA PRO A 45 -13.92 10.91 -31.39
C PRO A 45 -15.05 10.87 -30.37
N PHE A 46 -15.08 9.83 -29.55
CA PHE A 46 -16.16 9.59 -28.61
C PHE A 46 -16.30 10.71 -27.58
N TRP A 47 -15.21 11.31 -27.07
CA TRP A 47 -15.28 12.48 -26.18
C TRP A 47 -16.02 13.67 -26.83
N LEU A 48 -15.83 13.89 -28.14
CA LEU A 48 -16.49 14.97 -28.87
C LEU A 48 -17.97 14.65 -29.09
N ALA A 49 -18.28 13.41 -29.44
CA ALA A 49 -19.66 12.92 -29.52
C ALA A 49 -20.40 13.15 -28.18
N MET A 50 -19.75 12.84 -27.06
CA MET A 50 -20.32 13.04 -25.72
C MET A 50 -20.55 14.50 -25.37
N LEU A 51 -19.61 15.37 -25.73
CA LEU A 51 -19.77 16.81 -25.54
C LEU A 51 -20.96 17.36 -26.34
N LEU A 52 -21.12 16.93 -27.59
CA LEU A 52 -22.23 17.33 -28.45
C LEU A 52 -23.57 16.76 -27.98
N LYS A 53 -23.59 15.52 -27.49
CA LYS A 53 -24.79 14.87 -26.93
C LYS A 53 -25.27 15.57 -25.66
N ARG A 54 -24.36 15.92 -24.73
CA ARG A 54 -24.71 16.71 -23.53
C ARG A 54 -25.33 18.06 -23.86
N ARG A 55 -24.98 18.64 -25.02
CA ARG A 55 -25.56 19.88 -25.56
C ARG A 55 -26.80 19.66 -26.43
N ARG A 56 -27.29 18.41 -26.54
CA ARG A 56 -28.43 18.00 -27.39
C ARG A 56 -28.26 18.38 -28.87
N LYS A 57 -27.02 18.39 -29.36
CA LYS A 57 -26.66 18.78 -30.73
C LYS A 57 -26.44 17.60 -31.67
N CYS A 58 -26.46 16.37 -31.17
CA CYS A 58 -26.33 15.18 -32.00
C CYS A 58 -27.08 14.00 -31.39
N THR A 59 -27.38 13.04 -32.25
CA THR A 59 -27.81 11.68 -31.92
C THR A 59 -26.64 10.75 -32.22
N ILE A 60 -26.27 9.90 -31.27
CA ILE A 60 -25.16 8.97 -31.43
C ILE A 60 -25.67 7.72 -32.13
N ILE A 61 -24.94 7.21 -33.12
CA ILE A 61 -25.26 5.93 -33.74
C ILE A 61 -24.52 4.85 -32.94
N PRO A 62 -25.21 3.88 -32.32
CA PRO A 62 -24.56 2.78 -31.62
C PRO A 62 -23.71 1.96 -32.62
N PRO A 63 -22.52 1.49 -32.23
CA PRO A 63 -21.71 0.63 -33.09
C PRO A 63 -22.40 -0.70 -33.43
N ASP A 64 -22.11 -1.27 -34.60
CA ASP A 64 -22.78 -2.48 -35.11
C ASP A 64 -22.63 -3.71 -34.18
N TRP A 65 -21.49 -3.79 -33.49
CA TRP A 65 -21.21 -4.85 -32.51
C TRP A 65 -22.03 -4.72 -31.23
N LEU A 66 -22.63 -3.56 -30.97
CA LEU A 66 -23.48 -3.28 -29.81
C LEU A 66 -24.95 -3.52 -30.14
N SER A 67 -25.23 -4.71 -30.68
CA SER A 67 -26.57 -5.17 -31.03
C SER A 67 -26.92 -6.42 -30.23
N VAL A 68 -28.22 -6.62 -29.96
CA VAL A 68 -28.69 -7.76 -29.16
C VAL A 68 -28.27 -9.10 -29.77
N ASP A 69 -28.29 -9.22 -31.09
CA ASP A 69 -27.95 -10.46 -31.79
C ASP A 69 -26.45 -10.75 -31.74
N GLU A 70 -25.61 -9.73 -31.95
CA GLU A 70 -24.15 -9.90 -31.89
C GLU A 70 -23.68 -10.17 -30.46
N LEU A 71 -24.29 -9.52 -29.45
CA LEU A 71 -23.97 -9.82 -28.04
C LEU A 71 -24.33 -11.25 -27.68
N LYS A 72 -25.50 -11.75 -28.09
CA LYS A 72 -25.87 -13.16 -27.88
C LYS A 72 -24.87 -14.09 -28.55
N ARG A 73 -24.45 -13.78 -29.78
CA ARG A 73 -23.43 -14.55 -30.50
C ARG A 73 -22.10 -14.57 -29.74
N MET A 74 -21.61 -13.43 -29.28
CA MET A 74 -20.38 -13.33 -28.48
C MET A 74 -20.49 -14.12 -27.17
N ILE A 75 -21.64 -14.08 -26.49
CA ILE A 75 -21.89 -14.82 -25.24
C ILE A 75 -21.90 -16.35 -25.45
N VAL A 76 -22.38 -16.81 -26.60
CA VAL A 76 -22.36 -18.24 -26.98
C VAL A 76 -20.93 -18.66 -27.35
N ALA A 77 -20.24 -17.89 -28.18
CA ALA A 77 -18.84 -18.14 -28.54
C ALA A 77 -17.94 -18.18 -27.29
N GLU A 78 -18.15 -17.27 -26.34
CA GLU A 78 -17.47 -17.26 -25.06
C GLU A 78 -17.83 -18.50 -24.22
N ALA A 79 -19.04 -19.06 -24.30
CA ALA A 79 -19.36 -20.28 -23.55
C ALA A 79 -18.66 -21.53 -24.13
N GLU A 80 -18.56 -21.62 -25.45
CA GLU A 80 -18.01 -22.78 -26.15
C GLU A 80 -16.47 -22.83 -26.12
N GLN A 81 -15.82 -21.67 -26.20
CA GLN A 81 -14.37 -21.59 -26.25
C GLN A 81 -13.75 -21.73 -24.86
N ARG A 82 -12.74 -22.60 -24.73
CA ARG A 82 -11.96 -22.73 -23.49
C ARG A 82 -11.06 -21.52 -23.23
N ALA A 83 -10.53 -20.91 -24.29
CA ALA A 83 -9.83 -19.62 -24.24
C ALA A 83 -10.85 -18.46 -24.25
N PHE A 84 -10.37 -17.23 -24.11
CA PHE A 84 -11.20 -16.03 -24.26
C PHE A 84 -11.56 -15.84 -25.73
N ALA A 85 -12.84 -15.61 -26.00
CA ALA A 85 -13.27 -15.28 -27.36
C ALA A 85 -12.77 -13.89 -27.73
N PRO A 86 -12.40 -13.66 -29.01
CA PRO A 86 -12.07 -12.32 -29.48
C PRO A 86 -13.31 -11.43 -29.41
N ILE A 87 -13.17 -10.27 -28.80
CA ILE A 87 -14.19 -9.21 -28.76
C ILE A 87 -13.58 -7.89 -29.23
N PRO A 88 -14.39 -6.92 -29.70
CA PRO A 88 -13.89 -5.63 -30.14
C PRO A 88 -13.03 -4.92 -29.09
N GLU A 89 -12.07 -4.12 -29.53
CA GLU A 89 -11.27 -3.30 -28.63
C GLU A 89 -12.14 -2.27 -27.90
N CYS A 90 -11.78 -1.93 -26.65
CA CYS A 90 -12.51 -0.99 -25.79
C CYS A 90 -14.02 -1.30 -25.62
N PHE A 91 -14.46 -2.54 -25.86
CA PHE A 91 -15.87 -2.94 -25.85
C PHE A 91 -16.60 -2.54 -24.55
N PHE A 92 -16.03 -2.88 -23.40
CA PHE A 92 -16.68 -2.65 -22.10
C PHE A 92 -16.74 -1.16 -21.76
N GLU A 93 -15.67 -0.43 -22.05
CA GLU A 93 -15.58 1.01 -21.82
C GLU A 93 -16.60 1.77 -22.68
N LEU A 94 -16.64 1.48 -23.99
CA LEU A 94 -17.58 2.13 -24.91
C LEU A 94 -19.02 1.76 -24.61
N SER A 95 -19.29 0.48 -24.30
CA SER A 95 -20.63 0.04 -23.89
C SER A 95 -21.10 0.81 -22.66
N ASN A 96 -20.25 0.93 -21.64
CA ASN A 96 -20.57 1.66 -20.42
C ASN A 96 -20.83 3.14 -20.74
N LEU A 97 -19.89 3.83 -21.38
CA LEU A 97 -20.01 5.25 -21.67
C LEU A 97 -21.26 5.59 -22.51
N LEU A 98 -21.60 4.75 -23.49
CA LEU A 98 -22.79 4.93 -24.33
C LEU A 98 -24.07 4.71 -23.52
N MET A 99 -24.15 3.62 -22.75
CA MET A 99 -25.33 3.28 -21.95
C MET A 99 -25.65 4.36 -20.90
N LEU A 100 -24.63 5.01 -20.36
CA LEU A 100 -24.79 6.05 -19.33
C LEU A 100 -25.25 7.39 -19.90
N ASN A 101 -24.69 7.78 -21.03
CA ASN A 101 -24.84 9.14 -21.54
C ASN A 101 -25.82 9.24 -22.72
N ALA A 102 -26.11 8.13 -23.40
CA ALA A 102 -26.90 8.08 -24.63
C ALA A 102 -27.96 6.96 -24.59
N ARG A 103 -28.59 6.73 -23.43
CA ARG A 103 -29.68 5.75 -23.26
C ARG A 103 -30.79 5.86 -24.31
N GLU A 104 -31.12 7.09 -24.71
CA GLU A 104 -32.19 7.39 -25.69
C GLU A 104 -31.84 6.96 -27.13
N ASP A 105 -30.55 6.84 -27.45
CA ASP A 105 -30.07 6.54 -28.79
C ASP A 105 -29.86 5.03 -29.02
N VAL A 106 -30.06 4.22 -27.97
CA VAL A 106 -29.78 2.78 -27.98
C VAL A 106 -31.10 2.01 -28.02
N GLU A 107 -31.27 1.23 -29.08
CA GLU A 107 -32.39 0.30 -29.18
C GLU A 107 -32.27 -0.82 -28.14
N GLN A 108 -33.39 -1.20 -27.51
CA GLN A 108 -33.44 -2.31 -26.55
C GLN A 108 -32.45 -2.19 -25.37
N TYR A 109 -32.26 -0.97 -24.85
CA TYR A 109 -31.31 -0.63 -23.78
C TYR A 109 -31.24 -1.61 -22.60
N GLU A 110 -32.37 -1.97 -21.98
CA GLU A 110 -32.37 -2.85 -20.79
C GLU A 110 -31.85 -4.25 -21.10
N GLN A 111 -32.21 -4.78 -22.27
CA GLN A 111 -31.76 -6.09 -22.71
C GLN A 111 -30.26 -6.05 -23.01
N LEU A 112 -29.81 -5.03 -23.73
CA LEU A 112 -28.40 -4.86 -24.09
C LEU A 112 -27.52 -4.71 -22.84
N LYS A 113 -27.95 -3.91 -21.86
CA LYS A 113 -27.27 -3.76 -20.56
C LYS A 113 -27.13 -5.11 -19.84
N THR A 114 -28.17 -5.92 -19.85
CA THR A 114 -28.16 -7.26 -19.25
C THR A 114 -27.20 -8.19 -20.00
N LEU A 115 -27.17 -8.13 -21.34
CA LEU A 115 -26.26 -8.96 -22.13
C LEU A 115 -24.79 -8.55 -21.96
N VAL A 116 -24.47 -7.26 -21.90
CA VAL A 116 -23.11 -6.78 -21.60
C VAL A 116 -22.66 -7.27 -20.23
N LYS A 117 -23.57 -7.22 -19.24
CA LYS A 117 -23.37 -7.79 -17.91
C LYS A 117 -23.03 -9.27 -17.97
N ASP A 118 -23.88 -10.05 -18.64
CA ASP A 118 -23.71 -11.50 -18.73
C ASP A 118 -22.38 -11.87 -19.40
N LEU A 119 -21.96 -11.11 -20.42
CA LEU A 119 -20.68 -11.31 -21.09
C LEU A 119 -19.49 -11.03 -20.15
N TRP A 120 -19.53 -9.92 -19.40
CA TRP A 120 -18.52 -9.60 -18.40
C TRP A 120 -18.43 -10.68 -17.33
N ASP A 121 -19.57 -11.07 -16.74
CA ASP A 121 -19.62 -12.05 -15.64
C ASP A 121 -19.05 -13.41 -16.10
N LYS A 122 -19.36 -13.83 -17.33
CA LYS A 122 -18.77 -15.04 -17.93
C LYS A 122 -17.24 -14.94 -18.06
N ARG A 123 -16.74 -13.81 -18.57
CA ARG A 123 -15.30 -13.61 -18.80
C ARG A 123 -14.54 -13.42 -17.48
N GLU A 124 -15.11 -12.73 -16.51
CA GLU A 124 -14.58 -12.63 -15.15
C GLU A 124 -14.49 -14.01 -14.48
N ALA A 125 -15.55 -14.84 -14.58
CA ALA A 125 -15.54 -16.19 -14.01
C ALA A 125 -14.46 -17.07 -14.66
N LYS A 126 -14.25 -16.95 -15.97
CA LYS A 126 -13.13 -17.62 -16.66
C LYS A 126 -11.78 -17.10 -16.18
N MET A 127 -11.60 -15.79 -16.11
CA MET A 127 -10.36 -15.15 -15.66
C MET A 127 -10.00 -15.55 -14.23
N ARG A 128 -10.98 -15.59 -13.33
CA ARG A 128 -10.82 -16.06 -11.96
C ARG A 128 -10.40 -17.53 -11.93
N THR A 129 -11.07 -18.39 -12.68
CA THR A 129 -10.74 -19.82 -12.76
C THR A 129 -9.33 -20.03 -13.32
N SER A 130 -8.95 -19.28 -14.35
CA SER A 130 -7.61 -19.29 -14.93
C SER A 130 -6.55 -18.87 -13.91
N THR A 131 -6.80 -17.78 -13.18
CA THR A 131 -5.92 -17.25 -12.13
C THR A 131 -5.70 -18.27 -11.01
N ILE A 132 -6.75 -18.94 -10.54
CA ILE A 132 -6.64 -19.98 -9.50
C ILE A 132 -5.81 -21.16 -9.99
N LYS A 133 -6.01 -21.60 -11.25
CA LYS A 133 -5.22 -22.69 -11.83
C LYS A 133 -3.75 -22.31 -11.97
N PHE A 134 -3.47 -21.08 -12.42
CA PHE A 134 -2.12 -20.55 -12.54
C PHE A 134 -1.42 -20.46 -11.18
N LEU A 135 -2.03 -19.81 -10.18
CA LEU A 135 -1.43 -19.66 -8.86
C LEU A 135 -1.33 -20.99 -8.08
N GLY A 136 -2.16 -21.98 -8.42
CA GLY A 136 -2.07 -23.33 -7.87
C GLY A 136 -0.89 -24.14 -8.44
N GLN A 137 -0.37 -23.77 -9.61
CA GLN A 137 0.78 -24.40 -10.25
C GLN A 137 2.06 -23.70 -9.80
N TYR A 138 2.77 -24.27 -8.81
CA TYR A 138 4.02 -23.70 -8.30
C TYR A 138 5.25 -23.98 -9.17
N GLU A 139 5.12 -24.88 -10.16
CA GLU A 139 6.22 -25.28 -11.05
C GLU A 139 6.24 -24.49 -12.37
N ILE A 140 5.09 -23.94 -12.79
CA ILE A 140 4.91 -23.30 -14.09
C ILE A 140 4.78 -21.79 -13.89
N GLY A 141 5.84 -21.05 -14.23
CA GLY A 141 5.89 -19.59 -14.10
C GLY A 141 5.35 -18.80 -15.30
N HIS A 142 4.64 -19.42 -16.24
CA HIS A 142 4.12 -18.76 -17.44
C HIS A 142 2.64 -19.03 -17.66
N ALA A 143 1.90 -18.01 -18.10
CA ALA A 143 0.52 -18.11 -18.55
C ALA A 143 0.35 -17.25 -19.81
N GLN A 144 -0.22 -17.84 -20.86
CA GLN A 144 -0.63 -17.12 -22.06
C GLN A 144 -2.14 -16.91 -22.01
N LEU A 145 -2.58 -15.65 -22.04
CA LEU A 145 -3.97 -15.25 -22.04
C LEU A 145 -4.22 -14.33 -23.24
N ASP A 146 -4.68 -14.91 -24.34
CA ASP A 146 -5.00 -14.16 -25.55
C ASP A 146 -6.40 -13.53 -25.44
N ASN A 147 -6.69 -12.52 -26.27
CA ASN A 147 -8.01 -11.87 -26.40
C ASN A 147 -8.57 -11.26 -25.10
N LEU A 148 -7.70 -10.83 -24.19
CA LEU A 148 -8.11 -10.04 -23.02
C LEU A 148 -8.25 -8.57 -23.38
N THR A 149 -9.30 -7.94 -22.86
CA THR A 149 -9.49 -6.49 -22.98
C THR A 149 -8.67 -5.74 -21.94
N ARG A 150 -8.41 -4.45 -22.22
CA ARG A 150 -7.68 -3.58 -21.30
C ARG A 150 -8.37 -3.44 -19.94
N MET A 151 -9.71 -3.34 -19.93
CA MET A 151 -10.50 -3.26 -18.69
C MET A 151 -10.34 -4.52 -17.82
N GLU A 152 -10.40 -5.71 -18.43
CA GLU A 152 -10.23 -6.97 -17.71
C GLU A 152 -8.83 -7.10 -17.11
N ILE A 153 -7.80 -6.75 -17.89
CA ILE A 153 -6.42 -6.72 -17.42
C ILE A 153 -6.30 -5.74 -16.25
N CYS A 154 -6.90 -4.55 -16.36
CA CYS A 154 -6.88 -3.53 -15.32
C CYS A 154 -7.43 -4.08 -13.99
N CYS A 155 -8.58 -4.75 -14.02
CA CYS A 155 -9.22 -5.34 -12.85
C CYS A 155 -8.43 -6.52 -12.24
N ALA A 156 -7.86 -7.40 -13.07
CA ALA A 156 -7.15 -8.58 -12.59
C ALA A 156 -5.68 -8.32 -12.18
N ARG A 157 -5.08 -7.21 -12.64
CA ARG A 157 -3.64 -6.94 -12.55
C ARG A 157 -3.10 -6.98 -11.12
N ALA A 158 -3.78 -6.33 -10.18
CA ALA A 158 -3.28 -6.23 -8.80
C ALA A 158 -3.16 -7.61 -8.15
N THR A 159 -4.22 -8.42 -8.30
CA THR A 159 -4.29 -9.79 -7.78
C THR A 159 -3.23 -10.69 -8.40
N LEU A 160 -3.07 -10.63 -9.73
CA LEU A 160 -2.09 -11.47 -10.44
C LEU A 160 -0.65 -11.11 -10.08
N ILE A 161 -0.30 -9.83 -10.12
CA ILE A 161 1.09 -9.39 -9.86
C ILE A 161 1.47 -9.66 -8.41
N GLU A 162 0.62 -9.27 -7.46
CA GLU A 162 0.96 -9.44 -6.05
C GLU A 162 0.90 -10.91 -5.64
N GLY A 163 -0.10 -11.67 -6.11
CA GLY A 163 -0.18 -13.11 -5.90
C GLY A 163 1.07 -13.85 -6.42
N SER A 164 1.52 -13.52 -7.62
CA SER A 164 2.72 -14.13 -8.22
C SER A 164 3.98 -13.79 -7.42
N LYS A 165 4.18 -12.52 -7.01
CA LYS A 165 5.34 -12.13 -6.19
C LYS A 165 5.40 -12.89 -4.86
N GLN A 166 4.27 -13.13 -4.23
CA GLN A 166 4.22 -13.88 -2.97
C GLN A 166 4.50 -15.36 -3.21
N LEU A 167 3.98 -15.93 -4.30
CA LEU A 167 4.28 -17.30 -4.72
C LEU A 167 5.79 -17.47 -4.98
N ASP A 168 6.40 -16.55 -5.73
CA ASP A 168 7.85 -16.57 -6.02
C ASP A 168 8.70 -16.54 -4.74
N ARG A 169 8.33 -15.72 -3.76
CA ARG A 169 9.01 -15.65 -2.45
C ARG A 169 8.89 -16.97 -1.69
N LEU A 170 7.72 -17.59 -1.69
CA LEU A 170 7.50 -18.88 -1.04
C LEU A 170 8.28 -19.99 -1.73
N THR A 171 8.28 -20.02 -3.05
CA THR A 171 9.04 -20.97 -3.86
C THR A 171 10.55 -20.82 -3.59
N ALA A 172 11.09 -19.60 -3.57
CA ALA A 172 12.48 -19.35 -3.21
C ALA A 172 12.84 -19.84 -1.80
N THR A 173 11.96 -19.60 -0.82
CA THR A 173 12.15 -20.06 0.57
C THR A 173 12.12 -21.60 0.66
N LEU A 174 11.20 -22.24 -0.08
CA LEU A 174 11.11 -23.70 -0.14
C LEU A 174 12.38 -24.31 -0.75
N HIS A 175 12.91 -23.74 -1.83
CA HIS A 175 14.17 -24.18 -2.43
C HIS A 175 15.34 -24.06 -1.46
N SER A 176 15.49 -22.93 -0.76
CA SER A 176 16.51 -22.76 0.29
C SER A 176 16.38 -23.81 1.40
N SER A 177 15.16 -24.09 1.86
CA SER A 177 14.95 -25.07 2.93
C SER A 177 15.34 -26.50 2.52
N LYS A 178 15.19 -26.85 1.23
CA LYS A 178 15.63 -28.14 0.69
C LYS A 178 17.17 -28.23 0.66
N THR A 179 17.86 -27.14 0.32
CA THR A 179 19.33 -27.07 0.32
C THR A 179 19.92 -27.17 1.72
N ASP A 180 19.29 -26.53 2.72
CA ASP A 180 19.72 -26.61 4.11
C ASP A 180 19.53 -28.01 4.70
N LYS A 181 18.44 -28.72 4.33
CA LYS A 181 18.24 -30.11 4.74
C LYS A 181 19.32 -31.02 4.19
N SER A 182 19.65 -30.92 2.89
CA SER A 182 20.74 -31.72 2.30
C SER A 182 22.11 -31.39 2.91
N ALA A 183 22.38 -30.13 3.23
CA ALA A 183 23.62 -29.74 3.94
C ALA A 183 23.65 -30.29 5.38
N SER A 184 22.53 -30.23 6.11
CA SER A 184 22.45 -30.73 7.49
C SER A 184 22.55 -32.26 7.59
N ASP A 185 22.09 -33.00 6.59
CA ASP A 185 22.23 -34.45 6.52
C ASP A 185 23.65 -34.87 6.07
N GLN A 186 24.33 -34.06 5.25
CA GLN A 186 25.76 -34.24 4.99
C GLN A 186 26.63 -33.95 6.23
N ILE A 187 26.30 -32.92 7.02
CA ILE A 187 27.03 -32.58 8.26
C ILE A 187 26.93 -33.69 9.32
N LYS A 188 25.84 -34.48 9.35
CA LYS A 188 25.71 -35.64 10.25
C LYS A 188 26.56 -36.85 9.83
N SER A 189 27.11 -36.87 8.62
CA SER A 189 27.92 -37.98 8.10
C SER A 189 29.43 -37.83 8.31
N HIS A 190 29.90 -36.69 8.85
CA HIS A 190 31.29 -36.47 9.24
C HIS A 190 31.42 -36.17 10.74
N PRO A 191 32.30 -36.86 11.50
CA PRO A 191 32.45 -36.63 12.93
C PRO A 191 33.45 -35.50 13.17
N ILE A 192 33.05 -34.23 13.23
CA ILE A 192 33.91 -33.16 13.76
C ILE A 192 33.14 -32.18 14.66
N PHE A 193 33.56 -32.19 15.93
CA PHE A 193 33.59 -31.15 16.95
C PHE A 193 32.53 -30.03 16.90
N ILE A 194 31.59 -30.14 17.83
CA ILE A 194 30.76 -29.04 18.32
C ILE A 194 31.68 -27.99 18.97
N CYS A 195 32.01 -26.92 18.25
CA CYS A 195 32.46 -25.69 18.88
C CYS A 195 31.20 -25.00 19.47
N LYS A 196 31.00 -25.15 20.78
CA LYS A 196 29.99 -24.39 21.53
C LYS A 196 30.34 -22.90 21.42
N LYS A 197 29.66 -22.17 20.54
CA LYS A 197 29.63 -20.71 20.57
C LYS A 197 28.89 -20.27 21.84
N GLN A 198 29.67 -19.82 22.82
CA GLN A 198 29.19 -19.34 24.10
C GLN A 198 28.30 -18.11 23.89
N ARG A 199 26.98 -18.28 24.09
CA ARG A 199 25.99 -17.21 23.97
C ARG A 199 26.09 -16.33 25.22
N GLN A 200 26.70 -15.17 25.08
CA GLN A 200 26.79 -14.16 26.16
C GLN A 200 25.38 -13.76 26.62
N HIS A 201 25.14 -13.89 27.92
CA HIS A 201 23.90 -13.61 28.60
C HIS A 201 23.79 -12.09 28.84
N TYR A 202 22.80 -11.41 28.24
CA TYR A 202 22.43 -10.03 28.58
C TYR A 202 21.06 -10.03 29.32
N PRO A 203 21.04 -10.09 30.66
CA PRO A 203 19.81 -10.35 31.42
C PRO A 203 18.83 -9.17 31.50
N ARG A 204 19.22 -7.95 31.11
CA ARG A 204 18.40 -6.75 31.34
C ARG A 204 17.45 -6.37 30.20
N TYR A 205 17.75 -6.73 28.94
CA TYR A 205 16.92 -6.36 27.78
C TYR A 205 15.81 -7.38 27.45
N VAL A 206 15.95 -8.63 27.90
CA VAL A 206 15.00 -9.71 27.58
C VAL A 206 13.70 -9.59 28.39
N MET A 207 13.74 -8.97 29.58
CA MET A 207 12.54 -8.72 30.38
C MET A 207 11.62 -7.68 29.72
N LEU A 208 12.17 -6.62 29.13
CA LEU A 208 11.38 -5.56 28.49
C LEU A 208 10.66 -6.06 27.23
N ILE A 209 11.31 -6.91 26.43
CA ILE A 209 10.70 -7.54 25.25
C ILE A 209 9.60 -8.55 25.65
N LYS A 210 9.75 -9.23 26.79
CA LYS A 210 8.74 -10.16 27.31
C LYS A 210 7.55 -9.43 27.96
N LEU A 211 7.79 -8.30 28.62
CA LEU A 211 6.73 -7.47 29.23
C LEU A 211 5.88 -6.77 28.17
N VAL A 212 6.49 -6.21 27.12
CA VAL A 212 5.75 -5.58 26.00
C VAL A 212 4.89 -6.60 25.24
N LYS A 213 5.34 -7.85 25.11
CA LYS A 213 4.55 -8.96 24.54
C LYS A 213 3.40 -9.44 25.44
N ALA A 214 3.46 -9.16 26.75
CA ALA A 214 2.45 -9.58 27.72
C ALA A 214 1.39 -8.49 28.01
N THR A 215 1.74 -7.20 27.87
CA THR A 215 0.84 -6.08 28.16
C THR A 215 0.10 -5.54 26.93
N VAL A 216 0.65 -5.72 25.73
CA VAL A 216 -0.09 -5.47 24.49
C VAL A 216 -0.56 -6.83 24.01
N GLY A 217 -1.81 -7.18 24.32
CA GLY A 217 -2.47 -8.35 23.74
C GLY A 217 -2.36 -8.28 22.22
N VAL A 218 -1.37 -8.98 21.65
CA VAL A 218 -1.27 -9.15 20.22
C VAL A 218 -2.54 -9.91 19.83
N PRO A 219 -3.41 -9.33 18.99
CA PRO A 219 -4.61 -10.03 18.57
C PRO A 219 -4.17 -11.36 17.95
N SER A 220 -4.79 -12.45 18.39
CA SER A 220 -4.59 -13.80 17.87
C SER A 220 -4.42 -13.77 16.35
N PRO A 221 -3.57 -14.61 15.73
CA PRO A 221 -3.41 -14.66 14.28
C PRO A 221 -4.73 -14.88 13.51
N VAL A 222 -5.81 -15.29 14.19
CA VAL A 222 -7.18 -15.33 13.65
C VAL A 222 -7.78 -13.93 13.43
N ALA A 223 -7.51 -12.96 14.29
CA ALA A 223 -8.00 -11.58 14.18
C ALA A 223 -7.25 -10.76 13.13
N LEU A 224 -5.95 -11.01 12.92
CA LEU A 224 -5.21 -10.46 11.76
C LEU A 224 -5.68 -11.09 10.43
N ARG A 225 -6.06 -12.38 10.44
CA ARG A 225 -6.74 -12.99 9.28
C ARG A 225 -8.10 -12.35 9.02
N ALA A 226 -8.87 -11.97 10.03
CA ALA A 226 -10.16 -11.28 9.85
C ALA A 226 -10.01 -9.87 9.22
N VAL A 227 -8.91 -9.15 9.51
CA VAL A 227 -8.61 -7.87 8.86
C VAL A 227 -8.18 -8.05 7.40
N SER A 228 -7.44 -9.13 7.07
CA SER A 228 -7.15 -9.48 5.67
C SER A 228 -8.33 -10.09 4.92
N ALA A 229 -9.26 -10.76 5.62
CA ALA A 229 -10.42 -11.42 5.04
C ALA A 229 -11.55 -10.43 4.70
N ARG A 230 -11.57 -9.23 5.31
CA ARG A 230 -12.45 -8.15 4.86
C ARG A 230 -11.98 -7.45 3.58
N ALA A 231 -10.71 -7.61 3.20
CA ALA A 231 -10.21 -7.21 1.89
C ALA A 231 -10.39 -8.31 0.82
N ALA A 232 -10.81 -9.52 1.21
CA ALA A 232 -11.04 -10.66 0.34
C ALA A 232 -12.54 -10.99 0.19
N GLY A 233 -13.39 -9.97 0.30
CA GLY A 233 -14.85 -10.10 0.38
C GLY A 233 -15.60 -9.04 -0.42
N SER A 234 -15.06 -8.57 -1.53
CA SER A 234 -15.88 -8.07 -2.64
C SER A 234 -15.13 -8.39 -3.92
N GLY A 235 -15.57 -9.44 -4.62
CA GLY A 235 -15.23 -9.58 -6.03
C GLY A 235 -15.54 -8.25 -6.72
N THR A 236 -14.70 -7.87 -7.66
CA THR A 236 -14.89 -6.76 -8.58
C THR A 236 -16.30 -6.80 -9.16
N HIS A 237 -17.24 -6.14 -8.50
CA HIS A 237 -18.66 -6.12 -8.87
C HIS A 237 -18.85 -5.07 -9.97
N TRP A 238 -18.16 -5.28 -11.10
CA TRP A 238 -18.14 -4.31 -12.18
C TRP A 238 -19.50 -4.19 -12.85
N ILE A 239 -20.34 -5.22 -12.77
CA ILE A 239 -21.68 -5.16 -13.34
C ILE A 239 -22.69 -5.79 -12.39
N GLY A 240 -22.92 -5.19 -11.23
CA GLY A 240 -24.09 -5.54 -10.42
C GLY A 240 -24.71 -4.36 -9.69
N ASN A 241 -25.94 -4.08 -10.14
CA ASN A 241 -27.04 -3.32 -9.57
C ASN A 241 -26.85 -1.96 -8.90
N ASP A 242 -25.66 -1.41 -8.69
CA ASP A 242 -25.54 -0.04 -8.15
C ASP A 242 -24.54 0.80 -8.98
N PHE A 243 -25.05 1.49 -10.01
CA PHE A 243 -24.33 2.56 -10.71
C PHE A 243 -23.99 3.74 -9.77
N GLU A 244 -24.69 3.87 -8.63
CA GLU A 244 -24.36 4.80 -7.54
C GLU A 244 -23.15 4.35 -6.69
N ASP A 245 -22.70 3.11 -6.82
CA ASP A 245 -21.61 2.59 -5.99
C ASP A 245 -20.23 3.05 -6.45
N PHE A 246 -20.10 3.68 -7.62
CA PHE A 246 -18.84 4.32 -8.04
C PHE A 246 -18.53 5.56 -7.18
N ASP A 247 -19.57 6.39 -6.94
CA ASP A 247 -19.49 7.54 -6.02
C ASP A 247 -19.36 7.07 -4.57
N LYS A 248 -20.01 5.97 -4.17
CA LYS A 248 -19.74 5.34 -2.88
C LYS A 248 -18.31 4.82 -2.79
N HIS A 249 -17.75 4.07 -3.73
CA HIS A 249 -16.39 3.52 -3.63
C HIS A 249 -15.32 4.62 -3.46
N TYR A 250 -15.49 5.76 -4.15
CA TYR A 250 -14.69 6.97 -3.92
C TYR A 250 -14.94 7.60 -2.54
N LYS A 251 -16.21 7.77 -2.15
CA LYS A 251 -16.61 8.31 -0.83
C LYS A 251 -16.38 7.35 0.33
N THR A 252 -16.21 6.05 0.12
CA THR A 252 -16.03 5.01 1.14
C THR A 252 -14.59 5.09 1.65
N GLY A 253 -13.61 5.29 0.77
CA GLY A 253 -12.24 5.61 1.18
C GLY A 253 -12.14 6.91 2.01
N LEU A 254 -12.97 7.92 1.68
CA LEU A 254 -13.09 9.16 2.45
C LEU A 254 -13.86 8.98 3.77
N ARG A 255 -14.92 8.16 3.77
CA ARG A 255 -15.74 7.83 4.96
C ARG A 255 -14.99 6.94 5.94
N ASP A 256 -14.05 6.12 5.48
CA ASP A 256 -13.17 5.31 6.32
C ASP A 256 -12.01 6.12 6.91
N ALA A 257 -11.61 7.24 6.27
CA ALA A 257 -10.59 8.13 6.81
C ALA A 257 -11.07 8.85 8.09
N VAL A 258 -12.36 9.16 8.22
CA VAL A 258 -12.94 9.83 9.41
C VAL A 258 -12.85 8.96 10.68
N PRO A 259 -13.30 7.68 10.70
CA PRO A 259 -13.15 6.79 11.85
C PRO A 259 -11.71 6.38 12.09
N ILE A 260 -10.87 6.22 11.05
CA ILE A 260 -9.43 5.97 11.21
C ILE A 260 -8.75 7.17 11.88
N ALA A 261 -9.04 8.40 11.44
CA ALA A 261 -8.50 9.61 12.07
C ALA A 261 -8.99 9.78 13.52
N ALA A 262 -10.26 9.47 13.79
CA ALA A 262 -10.80 9.49 15.15
C ALA A 262 -10.16 8.41 16.04
N PHE A 263 -9.90 7.22 15.49
CA PHE A 263 -9.19 6.14 16.17
C PHE A 263 -7.75 6.54 16.51
N TRP A 264 -6.99 7.09 15.55
CA TRP A 264 -5.61 7.52 15.79
C TRP A 264 -5.52 8.71 16.76
N LYS A 265 -6.49 9.64 16.74
CA LYS A 265 -6.59 10.70 17.76
C LYS A 265 -6.81 10.14 19.16
N LYS A 266 -7.73 9.17 19.32
CA LYS A 266 -7.97 8.52 20.62
C LYS A 266 -6.77 7.66 21.03
N PHE A 267 -6.18 6.91 20.12
CA PHE A 267 -5.04 6.04 20.39
C PHE A 267 -3.79 6.83 20.81
N SER A 268 -3.47 7.91 20.10
CA SER A 268 -2.36 8.79 20.48
C SER A 268 -2.60 9.46 21.84
N ALA A 269 -3.83 9.94 22.11
CA ALA A 269 -4.16 10.59 23.37
C ALA A 269 -4.23 9.63 24.57
N PHE A 270 -4.79 8.43 24.41
CA PHE A 270 -5.04 7.52 25.53
C PHE A 270 -4.00 6.40 25.68
N VAL A 271 -3.18 6.13 24.68
CA VAL A 271 -2.16 5.07 24.74
C VAL A 271 -0.76 5.66 24.66
N MET A 272 -0.46 6.46 23.63
CA MET A 272 0.90 6.99 23.44
C MET A 272 1.28 8.01 24.52
N MET A 273 0.37 8.92 24.90
CA MET A 273 0.65 9.91 25.95
C MET A 273 0.93 9.28 27.33
N PRO A 274 0.12 8.32 27.85
CA PRO A 274 0.47 7.63 29.09
C PRO A 274 1.77 6.84 28.99
N LEU A 275 2.05 6.22 27.83
CA LEU A 275 3.29 5.48 27.63
C LEU A 275 4.53 6.40 27.65
N LEU A 276 4.42 7.59 27.04
CA LEU A 276 5.46 8.62 27.08
C LEU A 276 5.65 9.19 28.48
N ILE A 277 4.57 9.48 29.21
CA ILE A 277 4.64 9.95 30.60
C ILE A 277 5.30 8.89 31.49
N PHE A 278 4.93 7.62 31.32
CA PHE A 278 5.51 6.51 32.07
C PHE A 278 7.00 6.32 31.74
N ALA A 279 7.38 6.36 30.45
CA ALA A 279 8.78 6.31 30.03
C ALA A 279 9.58 7.50 30.60
N GLY A 280 8.98 8.70 30.61
CA GLY A 280 9.56 9.89 31.24
C GLY A 280 9.76 9.71 32.75
N TYR A 281 8.77 9.14 33.47
CA TYR A 281 8.89 8.85 34.89
C TYR A 281 9.97 7.81 35.19
N CYS A 282 10.04 6.73 34.40
CA CYS A 282 11.11 5.73 34.52
C CYS A 282 12.49 6.36 34.30
N GLY A 283 12.64 7.21 33.28
CA GLY A 283 13.88 7.93 33.02
C GLY A 283 14.26 8.91 34.13
N TRP A 284 13.29 9.65 34.67
CA TRP A 284 13.51 10.56 35.80
C TRP A 284 13.93 9.81 37.07
N LYS A 285 13.27 8.69 37.38
CA LYS A 285 13.62 7.84 38.52
C LYS A 285 15.01 7.22 38.36
N ASP A 286 15.35 6.78 37.15
CA ASP A 286 16.70 6.27 36.84
C ASP A 286 17.76 7.37 36.99
N HIS A 287 17.48 8.58 36.49
CA HIS A 287 18.37 9.74 36.64
C HIS A 287 18.61 10.12 38.11
N GLN A 288 17.59 10.01 38.98
CA GLN A 288 17.78 10.17 40.43
C GLN A 288 18.69 9.10 41.03
N ASN A 289 18.54 7.84 40.62
CA ASN A 289 19.40 6.75 41.10
C ASN A 289 20.86 6.91 40.64
N VAL A 290 21.08 7.49 39.46
CA VAL A 290 22.42 7.79 38.95
C VAL A 290 23.13 8.82 39.83
N HIS A 291 22.43 9.83 40.36
CA HIS A 291 23.01 10.77 41.32
C HIS A 291 23.53 10.11 42.60
N HIS A 292 23.00 8.94 43.00
CA HIS A 292 23.48 8.19 44.17
C HIS A 292 24.61 7.19 43.85
N SER A 293 24.87 6.94 42.56
CA SER A 293 25.92 6.02 42.13
C SER A 293 27.27 6.73 42.12
N PRO A 294 28.39 6.03 42.39
CA PRO A 294 29.72 6.61 42.23
C PRO A 294 29.92 7.00 40.75
N ARG A 295 30.67 8.09 40.55
CA ARG A 295 31.00 8.60 39.22
C ARG A 295 31.65 7.49 38.38
N PRO A 296 31.20 7.24 37.13
CA PRO A 296 31.90 6.33 36.23
C PRO A 296 33.28 6.87 35.88
N GLU A 297 34.25 5.97 35.75
CA GLU A 297 35.61 6.31 35.34
C GLU A 297 35.61 6.88 33.91
N TYR A 298 36.41 7.94 33.67
CA TYR A 298 36.49 8.56 32.37
C TYR A 298 37.22 7.66 31.37
N VAL A 299 36.53 7.26 30.30
CA VAL A 299 37.12 6.53 29.18
C VAL A 299 37.38 7.51 28.05
N ALA A 300 38.67 7.75 27.76
CA ALA A 300 39.09 8.63 26.68
C ALA A 300 38.86 7.94 25.32
N TYR A 301 37.87 8.41 24.56
CA TYR A 301 37.67 7.99 23.17
C TYR A 301 38.32 9.01 22.24
N GLU A 302 39.28 8.57 21.41
CA GLU A 302 40.09 9.44 20.54
C GLU A 302 39.24 10.32 19.59
N TYR A 303 38.09 9.83 19.15
CA TYR A 303 37.23 10.54 18.20
C TYR A 303 36.29 11.58 18.84
N LEU A 304 36.01 11.51 20.14
CA LEU A 304 35.03 12.37 20.83
C LEU A 304 35.55 13.81 21.05
N ALA A 305 36.86 13.98 21.13
CA ALA A 305 37.52 15.27 21.35
C ALA A 305 38.08 15.92 20.07
N THR A 306 37.99 15.25 18.92
CA THR A 306 38.50 15.78 17.66
C THR A 306 37.56 16.86 17.12
N ARG A 307 38.01 18.12 17.10
CA ARG A 307 37.22 19.25 16.57
C ARG A 307 38.04 20.05 15.56
N ARG A 308 37.41 20.42 14.44
CA ARG A 308 38.05 21.22 13.37
C ARG A 308 37.88 22.74 13.56
N LYS A 309 36.88 23.18 14.33
CA LYS A 309 36.59 24.59 14.63
C LYS A 309 36.06 24.72 16.06
N PRO A 310 36.39 25.82 16.79
CA PRO A 310 35.81 26.10 18.10
C PRO A 310 34.31 26.43 17.98
N PHE A 311 33.56 26.24 19.06
CA PHE A 311 32.14 26.64 19.10
C PHE A 311 31.99 28.16 19.04
N PRO A 312 30.92 28.69 18.42
CA PRO A 312 30.75 30.13 18.20
C PRO A 312 30.28 30.90 19.45
N TRP A 313 30.27 30.28 20.64
CA TRP A 313 29.87 30.88 21.92
C TRP A 313 30.85 30.50 23.04
N GLY A 314 30.91 31.34 24.08
CA GLY A 314 31.70 31.08 25.29
C GLY A 314 33.20 30.99 25.02
N ASP A 315 33.82 29.95 25.58
CA ASP A 315 35.26 29.65 25.49
C ASP A 315 35.63 28.81 24.26
N GLY A 316 34.66 28.47 23.40
CA GLY A 316 34.86 27.65 22.21
C GLY A 316 35.04 26.15 22.48
N ASN A 317 35.19 25.73 23.73
CA ASN A 317 35.36 24.33 24.14
C ASN A 317 34.09 23.72 24.75
N HIS A 318 33.16 24.54 25.24
CA HIS A 318 31.90 24.08 25.82
C HIS A 318 30.77 23.95 24.78
N THR A 319 30.07 22.82 24.79
CA THR A 319 28.84 22.64 24.00
C THR A 319 27.70 23.47 24.59
N LEU A 320 26.69 23.82 23.78
CA LEU A 320 25.51 24.57 24.24
C LEU A 320 24.75 23.87 25.39
N LEU A 321 24.82 22.53 25.43
CA LEU A 321 24.21 21.68 26.45
C LEU A 321 25.28 21.11 27.41
N HIS A 322 26.33 21.87 27.70
CA HIS A 322 27.39 21.42 28.60
C HIS A 322 26.88 21.37 30.05
N ASN A 323 27.08 20.21 30.70
CA ASN A 323 26.86 20.06 32.13
C ASN A 323 28.22 19.87 32.84
N PRO A 324 28.65 20.83 33.68
CA PRO A 324 29.97 20.82 34.32
C PRO A 324 30.20 19.62 35.26
N ALA A 325 29.13 18.96 35.72
CA ALA A 325 29.23 17.77 36.55
C ALA A 325 29.44 16.47 35.75
N THR A 326 28.91 16.38 34.52
CA THR A 326 28.87 15.11 33.75
C THR A 326 29.78 15.09 32.54
N ASN A 327 29.99 16.23 31.90
CA ASN A 327 30.69 16.31 30.63
C ASN A 327 32.17 16.60 30.85
N TRP A 328 33.05 15.82 30.21
CA TRP A 328 34.50 16.01 30.29
C TRP A 328 34.99 17.04 29.28
N VAL A 329 35.88 17.93 29.70
CA VAL A 329 36.54 18.91 28.82
C VAL A 329 38.01 18.51 28.62
N PRO A 330 38.48 18.35 27.37
CA PRO A 330 39.90 18.08 27.10
C PRO A 330 40.82 19.14 27.72
N GLY A 331 41.79 18.72 28.53
CA GLY A 331 42.78 19.60 29.18
C GLY A 331 42.37 20.15 30.56
N VAL A 332 41.08 20.27 30.86
CA VAL A 332 40.56 20.78 32.15
C VAL A 332 40.00 19.66 33.02
N GLY A 333 39.40 18.65 32.41
CA GLY A 333 38.78 17.53 33.10
C GLY A 333 37.32 17.79 33.44
N TYR A 334 36.89 17.41 34.64
CA TYR A 334 35.54 17.66 35.13
C TYR A 334 35.54 18.88 36.05
N GLU A 335 34.62 19.80 35.80
CA GLU A 335 34.66 21.13 36.41
C GLU A 335 33.88 21.20 37.74
N ALA A 336 32.88 20.33 37.91
CA ALA A 336 32.09 20.26 39.15
C ALA A 336 32.15 18.86 39.80
N PRO A 337 32.03 18.79 41.14
CA PRO A 337 31.93 17.53 41.86
C PRO A 337 30.66 16.77 41.45
N TRP A 338 30.73 15.44 41.50
CA TRP A 338 29.56 14.61 41.21
C TRP A 338 28.49 14.83 42.28
N PRO A 339 27.20 14.98 41.93
CA PRO A 339 26.14 15.22 42.91
C PRO A 339 26.08 14.20 44.05
N GLY A 340 26.46 12.94 43.79
CA GLY A 340 26.53 11.88 44.80
C GLY A 340 27.66 12.03 45.82
N ASP A 341 28.71 12.79 45.50
CA ASP A 341 29.85 13.00 46.40
C ASP A 341 29.58 14.12 47.42
N ALA A 342 28.60 15.00 47.16
CA ALA A 342 28.22 16.08 48.07
C ALA A 342 27.62 15.54 49.39
N HIS A 343 26.81 14.48 49.32
CA HIS A 343 26.21 13.85 50.51
C HIS A 343 27.20 13.07 51.39
N LYS A 344 28.40 12.74 50.89
CA LYS A 344 29.45 12.10 51.70
C LYS A 344 30.17 13.07 52.63
N LYS A 345 30.25 14.37 52.28
CA LYS A 345 31.01 15.36 53.06
C LYS A 345 30.31 15.84 54.33
N GLU A 346 28.99 15.73 54.43
CA GLU A 346 28.24 16.09 55.64
C GLU A 346 28.23 14.98 56.71
N GLY A 347 28.56 13.74 56.34
CA GLY A 347 28.60 12.60 57.28
C GLY A 347 29.93 12.40 58.01
N ASP A 348 31.02 13.06 57.58
CA ASP A 348 32.38 12.78 58.05
C ASP A 348 32.97 13.90 58.94
N SER A 349 32.19 14.95 59.23
CA SER A 349 32.60 16.09 60.08
C SER A 349 32.19 15.94 61.55
N GLY A 350 32.12 14.71 62.07
CA GLY A 350 31.55 14.39 63.38
C GLY A 350 32.39 13.48 64.29
N GLY A 351 33.72 13.43 64.13
CA GLY A 351 34.52 12.54 64.97
C GLY A 351 36.03 12.73 64.92
N GLU A 352 36.55 13.79 65.53
CA GLU A 352 37.90 13.76 66.12
C GLU A 352 38.10 14.94 67.08
N GLY A 353 38.15 14.66 68.39
CA GLY A 353 38.40 15.69 69.40
C GLY A 353 38.06 15.30 70.84
N LYS A 354 38.73 14.28 71.39
CA LYS A 354 39.00 14.16 72.84
C LYS A 354 40.00 13.02 73.12
N LYS A 355 41.28 13.38 73.22
CA LYS A 355 42.27 12.69 74.05
C LYS A 355 43.10 13.76 74.75
N HIS A 356 42.85 13.95 76.04
CA HIS A 356 43.81 14.40 77.04
C HIS A 356 43.69 13.45 78.22
#